data_AF-A0A6V2L4J5-F1
#
_entry.id   AF-A0A6V2L4J5-F1
#
_cell.length_a   1.000
_cell.length_b   1.000
_cell.length_c   1.000
_cell.angle_alpha   90.00
_cell.angle_beta   90.00
_cell.angle_gamma   90.00
#
_symmetry.space_group_name_H-M   'P 1'
#
loop_
_entity.id
_entity.type
_entity.pdbx_description
1 polymer ?
#
loop_
_entity_poly.entity_id
_entity_poly.type
_entity_poly.pdbx_seq_one_letter_code
_entity_poly.pdbx_strand_id
1 'polypeptide(L)'
;YAAPLLDTLDPRGNMIQRRFYRECCMLNGELGVYVKDLEHMFTQGHSSSSSSSSSQQQEEEPKILSPYNEKRVVLVDNNPLSFLANPSNGILVSNFYDDPKDDTLYAVSELLSELEREEDVRPVLDERFGLRDALKDVVRHGGLWR
;
A
#
# COMPACT_ATOMS: atom_id res chain seq x y z
N TYR A 1 -10.74 5.15 -12.10
CA TYR A 1 -11.88 5.09 -11.16
C TYR A 1 -11.63 5.91 -9.89
N ALA A 2 -10.53 5.71 -9.16
CA ALA A 2 -10.31 6.36 -7.86
C ALA A 2 -9.84 7.84 -7.91
N ALA A 3 -9.29 8.32 -9.02
CA ALA A 3 -8.68 9.66 -9.07
C ALA A 3 -9.62 10.81 -8.60
N PRO A 4 -10.89 10.91 -9.06
CA PRO A 4 -11.79 11.98 -8.62
C PRO A 4 -12.11 11.94 -7.12
N LEU A 5 -12.13 10.75 -6.51
CA LEU A 5 -12.34 10.60 -5.07
C LEU A 5 -11.12 11.15 -4.30
N LEU A 6 -9.91 10.84 -4.76
CA LEU A 6 -8.69 11.35 -4.14
C LEU A 6 -8.57 12.87 -4.28
N ASP A 7 -9.02 13.44 -5.40
CA ASP A 7 -9.08 14.90 -5.60
C ASP A 7 -10.09 15.57 -4.64
N THR A 8 -11.17 14.86 -4.30
CA THR A 8 -12.16 15.36 -3.32
C THR A 8 -11.63 15.27 -1.89
N LEU A 9 -10.89 14.20 -1.56
CA LEU A 9 -10.33 13.97 -0.23
C LEU A 9 -9.13 14.85 0.09
N ASP A 10 -8.27 15.09 -0.91
CA ASP A 10 -7.06 15.92 -0.79
C ASP A 10 -7.03 17.01 -1.87
N PRO A 11 -7.93 18.02 -1.80
CA PRO A 11 -8.06 19.04 -2.83
C PRO A 11 -6.84 19.97 -2.92
N ARG A 12 -5.98 19.97 -1.90
CA ARG A 12 -4.73 20.75 -1.87
C ARG A 12 -3.51 19.92 -2.29
N GLY A 13 -3.63 18.61 -2.43
CA GLY A 13 -2.53 17.71 -2.77
C GLY A 13 -1.43 17.66 -1.71
N ASN A 14 -1.75 17.93 -0.44
CA ASN A 14 -0.75 18.03 0.63
C ASN A 14 -0.74 16.82 1.57
N MET A 15 -1.62 15.83 1.35
CA MET A 15 -1.71 14.60 2.13
C MET A 15 -1.22 13.39 1.33
N ILE A 16 -1.64 13.27 0.06
CA ILE A 16 -1.36 12.12 -0.80
C ILE A 16 -0.18 12.46 -1.71
N GLN A 17 1.01 12.00 -1.36
CA GLN A 17 2.23 12.29 -2.12
C GLN A 17 2.30 11.58 -3.48
N ARG A 18 1.77 10.35 -3.58
CA ARG A 18 1.79 9.53 -4.79
C ARG A 18 0.53 8.69 -4.91
N ARG A 19 0.11 8.43 -6.14
CA ARG A 19 -1.08 7.64 -6.47
C ARG A 19 -0.66 6.43 -7.29
N PHE A 20 -0.94 5.25 -6.78
CA PHE A 20 -0.77 3.99 -7.50
C PHE A 20 -2.14 3.39 -7.79
N TYR A 21 -2.28 2.82 -8.98
CA TYR A 21 -3.54 2.27 -9.45
C TYR A 21 -3.36 0.80 -9.81
N ARG A 22 -4.39 0.19 -10.39
CA ARG A 22 -4.41 -1.25 -10.69
C ARG A 22 -3.28 -1.68 -11.61
N GLU A 23 -2.85 -0.79 -12.48
CA GLU A 23 -1.76 -0.98 -13.45
C GLU A 23 -0.40 -1.13 -12.76
N CYS A 24 -0.28 -0.71 -11.49
CA CYS A 24 0.92 -0.87 -10.68
C CYS A 24 0.92 -2.16 -9.84
N CYS A 25 -0.18 -2.91 -9.81
CA CYS A 25 -0.25 -4.19 -9.09
C CYS A 25 0.41 -5.30 -9.91
N MET A 26 1.05 -6.25 -9.23
CA MET A 26 1.63 -7.43 -9.89
C MET A 26 0.64 -8.60 -9.88
N LEU A 27 0.59 -9.35 -10.98
CA LEU A 27 -0.16 -10.61 -11.02
C LEU A 27 0.69 -11.72 -10.40
N ASN A 28 0.21 -12.31 -9.30
CA ASN A 28 0.75 -13.58 -8.83
C ASN A 28 0.24 -14.69 -9.76
N GLY A 29 1.11 -15.22 -10.62
CA GLY A 29 0.75 -16.19 -11.65
C GLY A 29 0.37 -17.59 -11.13
N GLU A 30 0.78 -17.93 -9.90
CA GLU A 30 0.43 -19.19 -9.26
C GLU A 30 -1.01 -19.15 -8.73
N LEU A 31 -1.37 -18.04 -8.08
CA LEU A 31 -2.65 -17.86 -7.42
C LEU A 31 -3.71 -17.17 -8.31
N GLY A 32 -3.30 -16.54 -9.41
CA GLY A 32 -4.18 -15.79 -10.30
C GLY A 32 -4.74 -14.49 -9.69
N VAL A 33 -4.07 -13.93 -8.68
CA VAL A 33 -4.52 -12.75 -7.94
C VAL A 33 -3.55 -11.58 -8.10
N TYR A 34 -4.08 -10.36 -8.04
CA TYR A 34 -3.25 -9.16 -8.04
C TYR A 34 -2.77 -8.82 -6.62
N VAL A 35 -1.48 -8.55 -6.48
CA VAL A 35 -0.83 -8.23 -5.20
C VAL A 35 -0.21 -6.83 -5.27
N LYS A 36 -0.08 -6.19 -4.10
CA LYS A 36 0.54 -4.87 -3.94
C LYS A 36 1.97 -5.04 -3.46
N ASP A 37 2.86 -5.32 -4.39
CA ASP A 37 4.29 -5.46 -4.09
C ASP A 37 4.92 -4.08 -3.85
N LEU A 38 5.31 -3.84 -2.60
CA LEU A 38 5.83 -2.55 -2.18
C LEU A 38 7.19 -2.25 -2.83
N GLU A 39 8.04 -3.24 -3.06
CA GLU A 39 9.32 -3.01 -3.73
C GLU A 39 9.10 -2.60 -5.19
N HIS A 40 8.22 -3.31 -5.90
CA HIS A 40 7.87 -2.97 -7.28
C HIS A 40 7.24 -1.58 -7.41
N MET A 41 6.29 -1.25 -6.52
CA MET A 41 5.59 0.04 -6.56
C MET A 41 6.55 1.22 -6.34
N PHE A 42 7.55 1.07 -5.48
CA PHE A 42 8.49 2.15 -5.17
C PHE A 42 9.65 2.26 -6.17
N THR A 43 9.97 1.18 -6.91
CA THR A 43 11.02 1.19 -7.95
C THR A 43 10.54 1.71 -9.31
N GLN A 44 9.27 1.51 -9.67
CA GLN A 44 8.69 1.98 -10.95
C GLN A 44 8.39 3.49 -11.02
N GLY A 45 8.57 4.23 -9.92
CA GLY A 45 8.33 5.68 -9.85
C GLY A 45 9.25 6.56 -10.71
N HIS A 46 10.17 5.98 -11.48
CA HIS A 46 11.11 6.70 -12.36
C HIS A 46 10.74 6.63 -13.85
N SER A 47 9.65 5.95 -14.23
CA SER A 47 9.40 5.59 -15.64
C SER A 47 8.21 6.30 -16.31
N SER A 48 7.46 7.16 -15.63
CA SER A 48 6.27 7.81 -16.20
C SER A 48 6.49 9.27 -16.58
N SER A 49 7.46 9.54 -17.46
CA SER A 49 7.40 10.73 -18.32
C SER A 49 6.33 10.49 -19.38
N SER A 50 5.15 11.08 -19.16
CA SER A 50 4.13 11.21 -20.20
C SER A 50 4.60 12.29 -21.19
N SER A 51 4.82 11.88 -22.43
CA SER A 51 4.96 12.77 -23.56
C SER A 51 3.63 13.43 -23.86
N SER A 52 3.52 14.73 -23.58
CA SER A 52 2.58 15.66 -24.22
C SER A 52 3.04 17.09 -23.97
N SER A 53 3.27 17.81 -25.06
CA SER A 53 3.95 19.09 -25.13
C SER A 53 3.20 20.27 -24.49
N SER A 54 4.02 21.20 -23.98
CA SER A 54 3.83 22.66 -23.98
C SER A 54 2.85 23.28 -22.97
N SER A 55 3.38 23.66 -21.80
CA SER A 55 3.39 25.05 -21.31
C SER A 55 4.35 25.16 -20.12
N GLN A 56 5.23 26.16 -20.16
CA GLN A 56 6.30 26.38 -19.19
C GLN A 56 5.76 26.49 -17.77
N GLN A 57 6.06 25.48 -16.93
CA GLN A 57 6.12 25.60 -15.49
C GLN A 57 7.42 24.94 -15.06
N GLN A 58 8.12 25.60 -14.13
CA GLN A 58 9.43 25.20 -13.62
C GLN A 58 9.42 23.71 -13.27
N GLU A 59 10.29 22.94 -13.92
CA GLU A 59 10.60 21.57 -13.53
C GLU A 59 11.27 21.64 -12.15
N GLU A 60 10.52 21.40 -11.07
CA GLU A 60 11.16 21.08 -9.81
C GLU A 60 11.99 19.81 -10.03
N GLU A 61 13.30 19.88 -9.75
CA GLU A 61 14.17 18.71 -9.80
C GLU A 61 13.53 17.52 -9.07
N PRO A 62 13.64 16.30 -9.61
CA PRO A 62 13.12 15.12 -8.92
C PRO A 62 13.84 15.02 -7.57
N LYS A 63 13.12 15.30 -6.49
CA LYS A 63 13.57 14.98 -5.13
C LYS A 63 13.98 13.52 -5.16
N ILE A 64 15.29 13.26 -5.08
CA ILE A 64 15.83 11.92 -4.88
C ILE A 64 15.17 11.44 -3.60
N LEU A 65 14.10 10.65 -3.77
CA LEU A 65 13.41 10.05 -2.65
C LEU A 65 14.46 9.21 -1.94
N SER A 66 14.49 9.32 -0.61
CA SER A 66 15.22 8.38 0.22
C SER A 66 14.98 6.96 -0.30
N PRO A 67 16.02 6.11 -0.37
CA PRO A 67 15.87 4.77 -0.88
C PRO A 67 14.69 4.08 -0.20
N TYR A 68 13.91 3.32 -0.98
CA TYR A 68 12.83 2.52 -0.45
C TYR A 68 13.33 1.73 0.76
N ASN A 69 12.74 1.99 1.93
CA ASN A 69 13.06 1.33 3.18
C ASN A 69 11.81 0.59 3.65
N GLU A 70 11.72 -0.69 3.31
CA GLU A 70 10.60 -1.56 3.67
C GLU A 70 10.32 -1.55 5.19
N LYS A 71 11.34 -1.34 6.03
CA LYS A 71 11.19 -1.25 7.49
C LYS A 71 10.30 -0.10 7.96
N ARG A 72 10.09 0.91 7.10
CA ARG A 72 9.34 2.14 7.41
C ARG A 72 8.13 2.32 6.48
N VAL A 73 7.58 1.22 5.96
CA VAL A 73 6.39 1.23 5.10
C VAL A 73 5.31 0.36 5.71
N VAL A 74 4.07 0.86 5.73
CA VAL A 74 2.88 0.13 6.17
C VAL A 74 1.88 0.08 5.02
N LEU A 75 1.32 -1.09 4.76
CA LEU A 75 0.20 -1.28 3.84
C LEU A 75 -1.08 -1.46 4.65
N VAL A 76 -2.11 -0.66 4.38
CA VAL A 76 -3.43 -0.78 5.00
C VAL A 76 -4.41 -1.22 3.93
N ASP A 77 -5.10 -2.33 4.15
CA ASP A 77 -6.02 -2.90 3.16
C ASP A 77 -7.06 -3.78 3.86
N ASN A 78 -8.25 -3.88 3.26
CA ASN A 78 -9.32 -4.76 3.70
C ASN A 78 -9.28 -6.14 3.01
N ASN A 79 -8.42 -6.31 1.99
CA ASN A 79 -8.24 -7.57 1.29
C ASN A 79 -6.94 -8.28 1.74
N PRO A 80 -7.02 -9.45 2.41
CA PRO A 80 -5.84 -10.21 2.85
C PRO A 80 -4.86 -10.54 1.72
N LEU A 81 -5.34 -10.72 0.49
CA LEU A 81 -4.50 -11.09 -0.64
C LEU A 81 -3.61 -9.93 -1.13
N SER A 82 -3.96 -8.68 -0.81
CA SER A 82 -3.13 -7.52 -1.12
C SER A 82 -1.75 -7.59 -0.46
N PHE A 83 -1.65 -8.27 0.68
CA PHE A 83 -0.42 -8.35 1.48
C PHE A 83 0.52 -9.49 1.09
N LEU A 84 0.15 -10.36 0.14
CA LEU A 84 0.91 -11.57 -0.18
C LEU A 84 2.40 -11.33 -0.49
N ALA A 85 2.74 -10.18 -1.09
CA ALA A 85 4.13 -9.82 -1.40
C ALA A 85 4.92 -9.35 -0.16
N ASN A 86 4.28 -8.62 0.76
CA ASN A 86 4.91 -8.03 1.94
C ASN A 86 4.01 -8.22 3.19
N PRO A 87 3.81 -9.47 3.65
CA PRO A 87 2.78 -9.75 4.67
C PRO A 87 3.11 -9.15 6.03
N SER A 88 4.39 -8.99 6.37
CA SER A 88 4.84 -8.37 7.63
C SER A 88 4.68 -6.85 7.66
N ASN A 89 4.22 -6.22 6.57
CA ASN A 89 3.98 -4.78 6.48
C ASN A 89 2.47 -4.43 6.55
N GLY A 90 1.59 -5.41 6.76
CA GLY A 90 0.15 -5.24 6.62
C GLY A 90 -0.59 -4.87 7.90
N ILE A 91 -1.52 -3.93 7.78
CA ILE A 91 -2.64 -3.72 8.70
C ILE A 91 -3.91 -4.15 7.94
N LEU A 92 -4.44 -5.32 8.27
CA LEU A 92 -5.71 -5.78 7.75
C LEU A 92 -6.86 -5.06 8.47
N VAL A 93 -7.69 -4.35 7.73
CA VAL A 93 -8.86 -3.63 8.26
C VAL A 93 -10.17 -4.29 7.84
N SER A 94 -11.23 -4.03 8.61
CA SER A 94 -12.58 -4.44 8.24
C SER A 94 -13.10 -3.65 7.03
N ASN A 95 -14.06 -4.22 6.32
CA ASN A 95 -14.82 -3.48 5.31
C ASN A 95 -15.66 -2.40 5.99
N PHE A 96 -15.72 -1.22 5.37
CA PHE A 96 -16.64 -0.17 5.76
C PHE A 96 -17.99 -0.35 5.06
N TYR A 97 -19.08 -0.44 5.84
CA TYR A 97 -20.46 -0.60 5.34
C TYR A 97 -21.40 0.42 5.98
N ASP A 98 -21.17 1.72 5.71
CA ASP A 98 -22.02 2.84 6.13
C ASP A 98 -22.35 2.85 7.64
N ASP A 99 -21.47 2.31 8.49
CA ASP A 99 -21.65 2.32 9.95
C ASP A 99 -21.19 3.66 10.53
N PRO A 100 -22.10 4.49 11.09
CA PRO A 100 -21.72 5.77 11.70
C PRO A 100 -20.92 5.62 12.99
N LYS A 101 -20.78 4.40 13.54
CA LYS A 101 -19.97 4.10 14.72
C LYS A 101 -18.61 3.49 14.36
N ASP A 102 -18.30 3.29 13.08
CA ASP A 102 -17.01 2.76 12.67
C ASP A 102 -15.88 3.68 13.14
N ASP A 103 -14.94 3.08 13.87
CA ASP A 103 -13.73 3.71 14.40
C ASP A 103 -12.46 3.10 13.80
N THR A 104 -12.57 2.35 12.70
CA THR A 104 -11.47 1.60 12.09
C THR A 104 -10.28 2.52 11.78
N LEU A 105 -10.55 3.68 11.17
CA LEU A 105 -9.48 4.64 10.84
C LEU A 105 -8.88 5.31 12.08
N TYR A 106 -9.65 5.47 13.16
CA TYR A 106 -9.11 5.97 14.43
C TYR A 106 -8.16 4.94 15.05
N ALA A 107 -8.55 3.67 15.10
CA ALA A 107 -7.69 2.59 15.58
C ALA A 107 -6.40 2.43 14.73
N VAL A 108 -6.51 2.61 13.41
CA VAL A 108 -5.33 2.67 12.52
C VAL A 108 -4.45 3.88 12.87
N SER A 109 -5.02 5.05 13.11
CA SER A 109 -4.27 6.26 13.49
C SER A 109 -3.50 6.10 14.80
N GLU A 110 -4.11 5.48 15.82
CA GLU A 110 -3.44 5.19 17.09
C GLU A 110 -2.25 4.24 16.87
N LEU A 111 -2.44 3.17 16.11
CA LEU A 111 -1.37 2.23 15.77
C LEU A 111 -0.24 2.90 14.96
N LEU A 112 -0.57 3.77 14.00
CA LEU A 112 0.46 4.51 13.24
C LEU A 112 1.29 5.42 14.16
N SER A 113 0.68 5.99 15.19
CA SER A 113 1.36 6.82 16.20
C SER A 113 2.31 5.97 17.08
N GLU A 114 1.95 4.72 17.38
CA GLU A 114 2.85 3.76 18.03
C GLU A 114 4.04 3.41 17.12
N LEU A 115 3.76 3.05 15.86
CA LEU A 115 4.78 2.65 14.86
C LEU A 115 5.73 3.79 14.45
N GLU A 116 5.36 5.05 14.69
CA GLU A 116 6.22 6.21 14.43
C GLU A 116 7.56 6.08 15.16
N ARG A 117 7.54 5.51 16.38
CA ARG A 117 8.70 5.41 17.28
C ARG A 117 9.65 4.25 16.94
N GLU A 118 9.22 3.33 16.09
CA GLU A 118 9.96 2.11 15.78
C GLU A 118 10.89 2.29 14.57
N GLU A 119 12.09 1.72 14.62
CA GLU A 119 12.98 1.72 13.43
C GLU A 119 12.53 0.73 12.35
N ASP A 120 11.81 -0.31 12.76
CA ASP A 120 11.25 -1.35 11.89
C ASP A 120 9.83 -1.67 12.33
N VAL A 121 8.85 -1.42 11.46
CA VAL A 121 7.43 -1.63 11.77
C VAL A 121 7.04 -3.11 11.80
N ARG A 122 7.83 -3.97 11.14
CA ARG A 122 7.45 -5.36 10.84
C ARG A 122 7.33 -6.25 12.08
N PRO A 123 8.20 -6.18 13.10
CA PRO A 123 8.02 -6.97 14.32
C PRO A 123 6.71 -6.66 15.06
N VAL A 124 6.35 -5.39 15.17
CA VAL A 124 5.09 -4.96 15.83
C VAL A 124 3.88 -5.42 15.04
N LEU A 125 3.90 -5.28 13.71
CA LEU A 125 2.82 -5.73 12.84
C LEU A 125 2.71 -7.26 12.80
N ASP A 126 3.83 -7.99 12.79
CA ASP A 126 3.86 -9.44 12.88
C ASP A 126 3.23 -9.93 14.19
N GLU A 127 3.57 -9.31 15.34
CA GLU A 127 2.98 -9.64 16.64
C GLU A 127 1.46 -9.35 16.68
N ARG A 128 1.04 -8.23 16.11
CA ARG A 128 -0.35 -7.76 16.20
C ARG A 128 -1.31 -8.44 15.22
N PHE A 129 -0.86 -8.71 14.00
CA PHE A 129 -1.72 -9.22 12.92
C PHE A 129 -1.34 -10.62 12.44
N GLY A 130 -0.08 -11.05 12.60
CA GLY A 130 0.36 -12.39 12.22
C GLY A 130 0.13 -12.74 10.75
N LEU A 131 0.01 -11.75 9.86
CA LEU A 131 -0.38 -11.97 8.45
C LEU A 131 0.59 -12.87 7.71
N ARG A 132 1.89 -12.80 8.04
CA ARG A 132 2.89 -13.70 7.47
C ARG A 132 2.55 -15.16 7.74
N ASP A 133 2.11 -15.47 8.95
CA ASP A 133 1.76 -16.84 9.31
C ASP A 133 0.39 -17.23 8.76
N ALA A 134 -0.59 -16.32 8.83
CA ALA A 134 -1.94 -16.54 8.33
C ALA A 134 -2.00 -16.79 6.81
N LEU A 135 -1.14 -16.12 6.03
CA LEU A 135 -1.14 -16.22 4.55
C LEU A 135 -0.29 -17.38 4.02
N LYS A 136 0.52 -18.05 4.86
CA LYS A 136 1.30 -19.23 4.44
C LYS A 136 0.42 -20.32 3.84
N ASP A 137 -0.75 -20.54 4.41
CA ASP A 137 -1.64 -21.61 3.96
C ASP A 137 -2.36 -21.27 2.66
N VAL A 138 -2.62 -19.98 2.40
CA VAL A 138 -3.17 -19.50 1.11
C VAL A 138 -2.20 -19.82 -0.02
N VAL A 139 -0.91 -19.54 0.18
CA VAL A 139 0.14 -19.85 -0.81
C VAL A 139 0.27 -21.35 -1.02
N ARG A 140 0.23 -22.15 0.06
CA ARG A 140 0.34 -23.62 -0.02
C ARG A 140 -0.84 -24.29 -0.74
N HIS A 141 -2.07 -23.83 -0.51
CA HIS A 141 -3.27 -24.48 -1.05
C HIS A 141 -3.73 -23.88 -2.39
N GLY A 142 -3.37 -22.63 -2.68
CA GLY A 142 -3.72 -22.00 -3.96
C GLY A 142 -2.96 -22.57 -5.16
N GLY A 143 -1.81 -23.23 -4.94
CA GLY A 143 -1.08 -23.97 -5.98
C GLY A 143 -1.63 -25.37 -6.29
N LEU A 144 -2.56 -25.90 -5.48
CA LEU A 144 -3.05 -27.28 -5.59
C LEU A 144 -4.32 -27.44 -6.45
N TRP A 145 -4.88 -26.33 -6.96
CA TRP A 145 -6.05 -26.32 -7.85
C TRP A 145 -5.63 -26.25 -9.33
N ARG A 146 -4.59 -26.99 -9.73
CA ARG A 146 -4.23 -27.23 -11.13
C ARG A 146 -4.29 -28.72 -11.47
#